data_AF-W2T8W3-F1
#
_entry.id   AF-W2T8W3-F1
#
_cell.length_a   1.000
_cell.length_b   1.000
_cell.length_c   1.000
_cell.angle_alpha   90.00
_cell.angle_beta   90.00
_cell.angle_gamma   90.00
#
_symmetry.space_group_name_H-M   'P 1'
#
loop_
_entity.id
_entity.type
_entity.pdbx_description
1 polymer ?
#
loop_
_entity_poly.entity_id
_entity_poly.type
_entity_poly.pdbx_seq_one_letter_code
_entity_poly.pdbx_strand_id
1 'polypeptide(L)'
;MSHFILQILQWLKMSDEERPGLIMTYINEPDSTGHKTMGEKLNEVLANVDRAIAKLIAKLKEEEILECVNIVIVSDHGMIEIKNPVVLEKLFSIEGMVISSGVNTLIFRENSSLTDQEIMNALTCNGKDHVRVFTKPTLPLRWHYSESKRIGDFIVVG
;
A
#
# COMPACT_ATOMS: atom_id res chain seq x y z
N MET A 1 -15.14 16.86 -4.18
CA MET A 1 -15.14 16.20 -2.86
C MET A 1 -16.53 15.86 -2.31
N SER A 2 -17.65 16.32 -2.89
CA SER A 2 -19.01 16.08 -2.38
C SER A 2 -19.74 14.85 -2.95
N HIS A 3 -19.28 14.30 -4.07
CA HIS A 3 -20.06 13.29 -4.80
C HIS A 3 -20.21 11.96 -4.03
N PHE A 4 -19.14 11.45 -3.39
CA PHE A 4 -19.22 10.18 -2.66
C PHE A 4 -20.16 10.26 -1.44
N ILE A 5 -20.19 11.40 -0.73
CA ILE A 5 -21.08 11.61 0.41
C ILE A 5 -22.54 11.53 -0.03
N LEU A 6 -22.88 12.20 -1.13
CA LEU A 6 -24.25 12.16 -1.67
C LEU A 6 -24.64 10.74 -2.07
N GLN A 7 -23.72 9.98 -2.68
CA GLN A 7 -23.99 8.60 -3.06
C GLN A 7 -24.23 7.70 -1.84
N ILE A 8 -23.43 7.85 -0.78
CA ILE A 8 -23.62 7.10 0.48
C ILE A 8 -25.00 7.41 1.08
N LEU A 9 -25.38 8.69 1.16
CA LEU A 9 -26.68 9.09 1.70
C LEU A 9 -27.82 8.56 0.85
N GLN A 10 -27.69 8.58 -0.48
CA GLN A 10 -28.69 8.02 -1.39
C GLN A 10 -28.89 6.53 -1.13
N TRP A 11 -27.81 5.76 -0.99
CA TRP A 11 -27.88 4.34 -0.69
C TRP A 11 -28.52 4.06 0.67
N LEU A 12 -28.16 4.83 1.71
CA LEU A 12 -28.74 4.67 3.06
C LEU A 12 -30.23 5.01 3.12
N LYS A 13 -30.75 5.77 2.15
CA LYS A 13 -32.16 6.18 2.04
C LYS A 13 -32.99 5.33 1.08
N MET A 14 -32.41 4.28 0.48
CA MET A 14 -33.18 3.32 -0.32
C MET A 14 -34.19 2.57 0.54
N SER A 15 -35.19 1.94 -0.10
CA SER A 15 -36.15 1.10 0.61
C SER A 15 -35.45 -0.09 1.28
N ASP A 16 -36.10 -0.67 2.29
CA ASP A 16 -35.51 -1.76 3.07
C ASP A 16 -35.10 -2.96 2.20
N GLU A 17 -35.81 -3.20 1.10
CA GLU A 17 -35.54 -4.28 0.15
C GLU A 17 -34.29 -4.05 -0.70
N GLU A 18 -33.94 -2.79 -0.98
CA GLU A 18 -32.83 -2.45 -1.89
C GLU A 18 -31.61 -1.86 -1.16
N ARG A 19 -31.78 -1.39 0.07
CA ARG A 19 -30.74 -0.70 0.84
C ARG A 19 -29.57 -1.65 1.17
N PRO A 20 -28.32 -1.30 0.82
CA PRO A 20 -27.18 -2.16 1.09
C PRO A 20 -26.86 -2.22 2.58
N GLY A 21 -26.53 -3.42 3.08
CA GLY A 21 -26.09 -3.63 4.46
C GLY A 21 -24.62 -3.29 4.73
N LEU A 22 -23.82 -3.11 3.67
CA LEU A 22 -22.42 -2.70 3.74
C LEU A 22 -22.13 -1.69 2.63
N ILE A 23 -21.54 -0.55 3.00
CA ILE A 23 -21.08 0.47 2.07
C ILE A 23 -19.59 0.68 2.30
N MET A 24 -18.80 0.54 1.24
CA MET A 24 -17.36 0.81 1.27
C MET A 24 -17.06 2.02 0.39
N THR A 25 -16.27 2.95 0.91
CA THR A 25 -15.80 4.13 0.18
C THR A 25 -14.30 4.30 0.39
N TYR A 26 -13.63 4.93 -0.56
CA TYR A 26 -12.19 5.12 -0.55
C TYR A 26 -11.84 6.55 -0.97
N ILE A 27 -10.87 7.14 -0.27
CA ILE A 27 -10.32 8.45 -0.57
C ILE A 27 -8.82 8.23 -0.85
N ASN A 28 -8.35 8.58 -2.05
CA ASN A 28 -6.97 8.37 -2.48
C ASN A 28 -5.95 9.26 -1.75
N GLU A 29 -6.41 10.29 -1.05
CA GLU A 29 -5.58 11.14 -0.21
C GLU A 29 -5.58 10.61 1.23
N PRO A 30 -4.46 10.69 1.96
CA PRO A 30 -3.28 11.51 1.67
C PRO A 30 -2.18 10.83 0.84
N ASP A 31 -2.38 9.57 0.43
CA ASP A 31 -1.37 8.75 -0.24
C ASP A 31 -0.82 9.42 -1.52
N SER A 32 -1.73 9.90 -2.39
CA SER A 32 -1.37 10.55 -3.65
C SER A 32 -0.47 11.77 -3.47
N THR A 33 -0.67 12.54 -2.39
CA THR A 33 0.19 13.67 -2.04
C THR A 33 1.48 13.21 -1.37
N GLY A 34 1.41 12.25 -0.44
CA GLY A 34 2.57 11.69 0.26
C GLY A 34 3.62 11.11 -0.68
N HIS A 35 3.19 10.50 -1.79
CA HIS A 35 4.10 10.02 -2.84
C HIS A 35 4.86 11.14 -3.57
N LYS A 36 4.35 12.37 -3.57
CA LYS A 36 4.94 13.50 -4.29
C LYS A 36 5.74 14.42 -3.37
N THR A 37 5.26 14.61 -2.14
CA THR A 37 5.86 15.56 -1.21
C THR A 37 5.41 15.32 0.23
N MET A 38 6.24 15.74 1.17
CA MET A 38 5.98 15.73 2.61
C MET A 38 5.86 17.16 3.14
N GLY A 39 5.51 17.31 4.42
CA GLY A 39 5.47 18.62 5.09
C GLY A 39 4.14 19.34 4.94
N GLU A 40 4.17 20.67 4.80
CA GLU A 40 2.98 21.53 4.89
C GLU A 40 1.86 21.13 3.92
N LYS A 41 2.21 20.85 2.66
CA LYS A 41 1.22 20.43 1.66
C LYS A 41 0.52 19.12 2.04
N LEU A 42 1.23 18.18 2.64
CA LEU A 42 0.64 16.93 3.15
C LEU A 42 -0.31 17.23 4.32
N ASN A 43 0.05 18.14 5.21
CA ASN A 43 -0.80 18.58 6.33
C ASN A 43 -2.10 19.24 5.84
N GLU A 44 -2.03 20.07 4.79
CA GLU A 44 -3.20 20.69 4.18
C GLU A 44 -4.16 19.64 3.58
N VAL A 45 -3.60 18.62 2.93
CA VAL A 45 -4.37 17.52 2.35
C VAL A 45 -5.00 16.65 3.43
N LEU A 46 -4.27 16.34 4.51
CA LEU A 46 -4.83 15.66 5.68
C LEU A 46 -6.02 16.44 6.26
N ALA A 47 -5.89 17.77 6.38
CA ALA A 47 -7.00 18.61 6.83
C ALA A 47 -8.19 18.61 5.85
N ASN A 48 -7.97 18.41 4.54
CA ASN A 48 -9.05 18.22 3.57
C ASN A 48 -9.78 16.88 3.77
N VAL A 49 -9.03 15.79 4.01
CA VAL A 49 -9.61 14.47 4.28
C VAL A 49 -10.45 14.51 5.56
N ASP A 50 -9.91 15.10 6.63
CA ASP A 50 -10.63 15.33 7.88
C ASP A 50 -11.93 16.10 7.66
N ARG A 51 -11.89 17.22 6.93
CA ARG A 51 -13.09 17.98 6.55
C ARG A 51 -14.10 17.17 5.74
N ALA A 52 -13.66 16.25 4.88
CA ALA A 52 -14.57 15.40 4.11
C ALA A 52 -15.28 14.39 5.01
N ILE A 53 -14.56 13.77 5.96
CA ILE A 53 -15.12 12.88 6.98
C ILE A 53 -16.10 13.66 7.86
N ALA A 54 -15.71 14.82 8.37
CA ALA A 54 -16.58 15.67 9.19
C ALA A 54 -17.89 16.04 8.46
N LYS A 55 -17.82 16.32 7.16
CA LYS A 55 -19.02 16.58 6.33
C LYS A 55 -19.93 15.35 6.20
N LEU A 56 -19.36 14.15 6.04
CA LEU A 56 -20.16 12.91 6.02
C LEU A 56 -20.88 12.72 7.36
N ILE A 57 -20.17 12.83 8.48
CA ILE A 57 -20.75 12.71 9.82
C ILE A 57 -21.85 13.75 10.06
N ALA A 58 -21.60 15.02 9.68
CA ALA A 58 -22.58 16.08 9.80
C ALA A 58 -23.85 15.79 8.99
N LYS A 59 -23.72 15.29 7.76
CA LYS A 59 -24.86 14.92 6.92
C LYS A 59 -25.63 13.72 7.47
N LEU A 60 -24.95 12.69 7.96
CA LEU A 60 -25.61 11.56 8.62
C LEU A 60 -26.40 12.00 9.85
N LYS A 61 -25.88 12.98 10.61
CA LYS A 61 -26.57 13.55 11.76
C LYS A 61 -27.80 14.39 11.35
N GLU A 62 -27.65 15.23 10.33
CA GLU A 62 -28.74 16.05 9.76
C GLU A 62 -29.91 15.19 9.27
N GLU A 63 -29.61 14.00 8.76
CA GLU A 63 -30.58 13.03 8.26
C GLU A 63 -31.08 12.05 9.34
N GLU A 64 -30.67 12.24 10.61
CA GLU A 64 -31.05 11.39 11.75
C GLU A 64 -30.64 9.90 11.59
N ILE A 65 -29.65 9.61 10.73
CA ILE A 65 -29.17 8.25 10.44
C ILE A 65 -27.91 7.90 11.25
N LEU A 66 -27.18 8.89 11.76
CA LEU A 66 -25.86 8.67 12.39
C LEU A 66 -25.88 7.63 13.51
N GLU A 67 -26.94 7.60 14.33
CA GLU A 67 -27.08 6.65 15.45
C GLU A 67 -27.46 5.22 15.00
N CYS A 68 -27.84 5.06 13.72
CA CYS A 68 -28.27 3.79 13.12
C CYS A 68 -27.18 3.11 12.29
N VAL A 69 -25.99 3.71 12.17
CA VAL A 69 -24.90 3.20 11.35
C VAL A 69 -23.62 2.98 12.17
N ASN A 70 -22.91 1.89 11.85
CA ASN A 70 -21.57 1.66 12.37
C ASN A 70 -20.53 2.16 11.36
N ILE A 71 -19.67 3.08 11.78
CA ILE A 71 -18.66 3.69 10.91
C ILE A 71 -17.28 3.21 11.34
N VAL A 72 -16.53 2.66 10.39
CA VAL A 72 -15.14 2.24 10.58
C VAL A 72 -14.27 3.04 9.62
N ILE A 73 -13.31 3.79 10.18
CA ILE A 73 -12.34 4.58 9.42
C ILE A 73 -10.99 3.90 9.57
N VAL A 74 -10.42 3.45 8.45
CA VAL A 74 -9.16 2.72 8.39
C VAL A 74 -8.30 3.24 7.25
N SER A 75 -7.03 2.89 7.30
CA SER A 75 -6.08 3.08 6.20
C SER A 75 -5.45 1.72 5.88
N ASP A 76 -5.11 1.53 4.62
CA ASP A 76 -4.42 0.37 4.08
C ASP A 76 -2.94 0.31 4.48
N HIS A 77 -2.24 1.46 4.51
CA HIS A 77 -0.83 1.53 4.91
C HIS A 77 -0.38 2.94 5.35
N GLY A 78 0.88 3.02 5.82
CA GLY A 78 1.54 4.30 6.13
C GLY A 78 2.25 4.93 4.93
N MET A 79 3.09 5.93 5.19
CA MET A 79 3.89 6.62 4.18
C MET A 79 5.30 6.91 4.74
N ILE A 80 6.33 6.79 3.91
CA ILE A 80 7.73 7.07 4.30
C ILE A 80 8.49 7.77 3.17
N GLU A 81 9.38 8.68 3.55
CA GLU A 81 10.30 9.35 2.61
C GLU A 81 11.44 8.41 2.21
N ILE A 82 11.67 8.26 0.90
CA ILE A 82 12.75 7.41 0.36
C ILE A 82 14.05 8.24 0.28
N LYS A 83 15.08 7.83 1.03
CA LYS A 83 16.39 8.52 1.08
C LYS A 83 17.55 7.75 0.45
N ASN A 84 17.56 6.43 0.61
CA ASN A 84 18.69 5.57 0.22
C ASN A 84 18.22 4.50 -0.78
N PRO A 85 17.98 4.84 -2.06
CA PRO A 85 17.56 3.86 -3.05
C PRO A 85 18.71 2.91 -3.40
N VAL A 86 18.41 1.61 -3.49
CA VAL A 86 19.33 0.59 -4.00
C VAL A 86 19.01 0.31 -5.47
N VAL A 87 20.03 0.35 -6.32
CA VAL A 87 19.91 0.09 -7.77
C VAL A 87 20.54 -1.27 -8.05
N LEU A 88 19.71 -2.28 -8.35
CA LEU A 88 20.14 -3.68 -8.48
C LEU A 88 21.17 -3.89 -9.60
N GLU A 89 21.03 -3.16 -10.70
CA GLU A 89 21.92 -3.22 -11.87
C GLU A 89 23.35 -2.76 -11.56
N LYS A 90 23.56 -2.04 -10.44
CA LYS A 90 24.89 -1.67 -9.97
C LYS A 90 25.54 -2.76 -9.11
N LEU A 91 24.78 -3.77 -8.70
CA LEU A 91 25.24 -4.86 -7.83
C LEU A 91 25.51 -6.13 -8.62
N PHE A 92 24.67 -6.47 -9.61
CA PHE A 92 24.83 -7.64 -10.47
C PHE A 92 24.03 -7.48 -11.79
N SER A 93 24.27 -8.38 -12.75
CA SER A 93 23.50 -8.38 -14.01
C SER A 93 22.07 -8.84 -13.78
N ILE A 94 21.08 -8.02 -14.15
CA ILE A 94 19.66 -8.37 -14.10
C ILE A 94 19.15 -9.02 -15.39
N GLU A 95 20.04 -9.35 -16.32
CA GLU A 95 19.67 -9.93 -17.61
C GLU A 95 18.92 -11.25 -17.43
N GLY A 96 17.82 -11.39 -18.18
CA GLY A 96 16.95 -12.56 -18.12
C GLY A 96 16.05 -12.64 -16.89
N MET A 97 16.06 -11.64 -16.00
CA MET A 97 15.18 -11.56 -14.83
C MET A 97 13.94 -10.68 -15.08
N VAL A 98 12.88 -10.92 -14.31
CA VAL A 98 11.75 -9.99 -14.18
C VAL A 98 11.79 -9.39 -12.78
N ILE A 99 11.77 -8.06 -12.70
CA ILE A 99 11.89 -7.32 -11.44
C ILE A 99 10.65 -6.45 -11.23
N SER A 100 9.98 -6.67 -10.10
CA SER A 100 8.96 -5.75 -9.59
C SER A 100 9.63 -4.86 -8.54
N SER A 101 9.92 -3.61 -8.90
CA SER A 101 10.64 -2.66 -8.04
C SER A 101 9.73 -1.98 -7.02
N GLY A 102 10.32 -1.58 -5.88
CA GLY A 102 9.62 -0.95 -4.76
C GLY A 102 10.34 -1.21 -3.44
N VAL A 103 9.75 -0.73 -2.32
CA VAL A 103 10.27 -0.99 -0.97
C VAL A 103 10.29 -2.49 -0.63
N ASN A 104 9.37 -3.24 -1.24
CA ASN A 104 9.40 -4.70 -1.30
C ASN A 104 9.61 -5.09 -2.76
N THR A 105 10.86 -5.28 -3.16
CA THR A 105 11.22 -5.68 -4.51
C THR A 105 11.13 -7.19 -4.66
N LEU A 106 10.47 -7.66 -5.72
CA LEU A 106 10.40 -9.07 -6.08
C LEU A 106 11.30 -9.34 -7.28
N ILE A 107 12.21 -10.30 -7.15
CA ILE A 107 13.07 -10.76 -8.23
C ILE A 107 12.60 -12.14 -8.65
N PHE A 108 12.21 -12.27 -9.92
CA PHE A 108 11.93 -13.52 -10.58
C PHE A 108 13.13 -13.86 -11.46
N ARG A 109 13.80 -14.99 -11.18
CA ARG A 109 15.06 -15.34 -11.84
C ARG A 109 14.87 -15.67 -13.32
N GLU A 110 13.72 -16.25 -13.66
CA GLU A 110 13.31 -16.60 -15.02
C GLU A 110 14.46 -17.29 -15.80
N ASN A 111 15.00 -16.63 -16.83
CA ASN A 111 16.05 -17.17 -17.71
C ASN A 111 17.45 -16.66 -17.37
N SER A 112 17.64 -16.01 -16.22
CA SER A 112 18.96 -15.51 -15.83
C SER A 112 19.99 -16.62 -15.73
N SER A 113 21.20 -16.32 -16.20
CA SER A 113 22.36 -17.20 -16.08
C SER A 113 22.95 -17.23 -14.68
N LEU A 114 22.58 -16.28 -13.82
CA LEU A 114 23.07 -16.22 -12.45
C LEU A 114 22.44 -17.31 -11.58
N THR A 115 23.27 -17.86 -10.71
CA THR A 115 22.87 -18.78 -9.64
C THR A 115 22.27 -18.02 -8.46
N ASP A 116 21.45 -18.70 -7.66
CA ASP A 116 20.88 -18.13 -6.44
C ASP A 116 21.96 -17.62 -5.48
N GLN A 117 23.11 -18.30 -5.41
CA GLN A 117 24.23 -17.90 -4.56
C GLN A 117 24.88 -16.59 -5.04
N GLU A 118 25.04 -16.40 -6.35
CA GLU A 118 25.59 -15.16 -6.91
C GLU A 118 24.68 -13.96 -6.60
N ILE A 119 23.36 -14.14 -6.76
CA ILE A 119 22.36 -13.12 -6.44
C ILE A 119 22.38 -12.79 -4.94
N MET A 120 22.38 -13.82 -4.08
CA MET A 120 22.42 -13.64 -2.63
C MET A 120 23.71 -12.96 -2.16
N ASN A 121 24.88 -13.34 -2.69
CA ASN A 121 26.16 -12.72 -2.35
C ASN A 121 26.21 -11.24 -2.74
N ALA A 122 25.65 -10.89 -3.90
CA ALA A 122 25.60 -9.49 -4.35
C ALA A 122 24.70 -8.61 -3.46
N LEU A 123 23.77 -9.21 -2.71
CA LEU A 123 22.76 -8.51 -1.89
C LEU A 123 22.97 -8.64 -0.38
N THR A 124 23.92 -9.44 0.10
CA THR A 124 24.11 -9.70 1.53
C THR A 124 25.54 -9.48 1.99
N CYS A 125 25.69 -9.01 3.23
CA CYS A 125 26.93 -8.94 3.96
C CYS A 125 28.02 -8.06 3.30
N ASN A 126 27.64 -7.02 2.53
CA ASN A 126 28.59 -6.11 1.88
C ASN A 126 28.98 -4.90 2.76
N GLY A 127 28.51 -4.87 4.01
CA GLY A 127 28.86 -3.85 5.02
C GLY A 127 28.24 -2.47 4.79
N LYS A 128 27.52 -2.28 3.69
CA LYS A 128 26.72 -1.08 3.34
C LYS A 128 25.30 -1.46 2.93
N ASP A 129 24.82 -2.58 3.45
CA ASP A 129 23.54 -3.15 3.03
C ASP A 129 22.40 -2.26 3.52
N HIS A 130 21.67 -1.68 2.57
CA HIS A 130 20.46 -0.91 2.82
C HIS A 130 19.19 -1.76 2.65
N VAL A 131 19.36 -3.05 2.34
CA VAL A 131 18.27 -3.99 2.10
C VAL A 131 18.55 -5.33 2.78
N ARG A 132 17.48 -6.07 3.04
CA ARG A 132 17.52 -7.49 3.44
C ARG A 132 16.88 -8.32 2.34
N VAL A 133 17.56 -9.38 1.92
CA VAL A 133 17.01 -10.31 0.92
C VAL A 133 16.59 -11.62 1.60
N PHE A 134 15.45 -12.13 1.17
CA PHE A 134 14.88 -13.40 1.60
C PHE A 134 14.53 -14.25 0.40
N THR A 135 14.59 -15.56 0.59
CA THR A 135 13.93 -16.57 -0.24
C THR A 135 12.62 -16.99 0.41
N LYS A 136 11.72 -17.65 -0.33
CA LYS A 136 10.43 -18.14 0.23
C LYS A 136 10.59 -18.92 1.55
N PRO A 137 11.58 -19.84 1.70
CA PRO A 137 11.78 -20.57 2.96
C PRO A 137 12.40 -19.75 4.09
N THR A 138 13.07 -18.63 3.80
CA THR A 138 13.77 -17.81 4.81
C THR A 138 12.97 -16.58 5.22
N LEU A 139 11.85 -16.28 4.55
CA LEU A 139 10.95 -15.21 4.95
C LEU A 139 10.40 -15.42 6.38
N PRO A 140 10.24 -14.34 7.17
CA PRO A 140 9.62 -14.44 8.48
C PRO A 140 8.21 -15.04 8.40
N LEU A 141 7.97 -16.14 9.13
CA LEU A 141 6.69 -16.86 9.12
C LEU A 141 5.48 -15.94 9.40
N ARG A 142 5.66 -14.94 10.28
CA ARG A 142 4.62 -13.97 10.63
C ARG A 142 4.10 -13.13 9.46
N TRP A 143 4.81 -13.07 8.33
CA TRP A 143 4.36 -12.35 7.13
C TRP A 143 3.41 -13.17 6.26
N HIS A 144 3.38 -14.49 6.43
CA HIS A 144 2.56 -15.40 5.61
C HIS A 144 2.70 -15.12 4.09
N TYR A 145 3.92 -14.83 3.64
CA TYR A 145 4.23 -14.32 2.30
C TYR A 145 5.15 -15.25 1.48
N SER A 146 4.88 -16.56 1.49
CA SER A 146 5.68 -17.56 0.75
C SER A 146 4.87 -18.41 -0.24
N GLU A 147 3.59 -18.65 0.05
CA GLU A 147 2.77 -19.69 -0.59
C GLU A 147 2.08 -19.24 -1.89
N SER A 148 2.82 -18.56 -2.78
CA SER A 148 2.30 -18.19 -4.10
C SER A 148 3.37 -18.15 -5.19
N LYS A 149 2.97 -18.52 -6.41
CA LYS A 149 3.79 -18.33 -7.62
C LYS A 149 3.94 -16.86 -8.03
N ARG A 150 3.06 -15.98 -7.53
CA ARG A 150 3.14 -14.52 -7.75
C ARG A 150 4.16 -13.82 -6.84
N ILE A 151 4.77 -14.55 -5.92
CA ILE A 151 5.85 -14.06 -5.06
C ILE A 151 7.16 -14.46 -5.72
N GLY A 152 8.09 -13.50 -5.84
CA GLY A 152 9.39 -13.69 -6.46
C GLY A 152 10.21 -14.80 -5.81
N ASP A 153 11.23 -15.27 -6.53
CA ASP A 153 12.21 -16.22 -6.01
C ASP A 153 13.02 -15.58 -4.86
N PHE A 154 13.30 -14.28 -5.00
CA PHE A 154 13.87 -13.44 -3.96
C PHE A 154 12.96 -12.24 -3.65
N ILE A 155 12.89 -11.92 -2.36
CA ILE A 155 12.15 -10.79 -1.80
C ILE A 155 13.17 -9.88 -1.13
N VAL A 156 13.33 -8.68 -1.68
CA VAL A 156 14.27 -7.67 -1.19
C VAL A 156 13.47 -6.59 -0.46
N VAL A 157 13.77 -6.39 0.82
CA VAL A 157 13.08 -5.45 1.72
C VAL A 157 14.05 -4.37 2.14
N GLY A 158 13.72 -3.10 1.85
CA GLY A 158 14.50 -1.91 2.19
C GLY A 158 13.83 -0.99 3.20
#